data_AF-A0A4Q5T3P5-F1
#
_entry.id   AF-A0A4Q5T3P5-F1
#
_cell.length_a   1.000
_cell.length_b   1.000
_cell.length_c   1.000
_cell.angle_alpha   90.00
_cell.angle_beta   90.00
_cell.angle_gamma   90.00
#
_symmetry.space_group_name_H-M   'P 1'
#
loop_
_entity.id
_entity.type
_entity.pdbx_description
1 polymer ?
#
loop_
_entity_poly.entity_id
_entity_poly.type
_entity_poly.pdbx_seq_one_letter_code
_entity_poly.pdbx_strand_id
1 'polypeptide(L)'
;ILAHPSVPWVDSSISIATHKANVFVDLSGWRPKYFPPQLVRQVGTLLKHKALFGSDFPVITPDRWMADFDELDLKPEVHPLVLKENAARLLRL
;
A
#
# COMPACT_ATOMS: atom_id res chain seq x y z
N ILE A 1 -2.61 11.18 3.50
CA ILE A 1 -1.99 9.83 3.39
C ILE A 1 -2.10 9.21 4.77
N LEU A 2 -2.63 7.99 4.87
CA LEU A 2 -2.67 7.21 6.10
C LEU A 2 -1.42 6.33 6.12
N ALA A 3 -0.48 6.64 7.00
CA ALA A 3 0.76 5.87 7.13
C ALA A 3 0.51 4.52 7.83
N HIS A 4 1.41 3.58 7.60
CA HIS A 4 1.54 2.34 8.37
C HIS A 4 0.31 1.43 8.39
N PRO A 5 -0.13 0.98 7.21
CA PRO A 5 -1.51 0.64 6.80
C PRO A 5 -2.63 0.85 7.84
N SER A 6 -2.57 1.94 8.61
CA SER A 6 -3.39 2.19 9.80
C SER A 6 -3.49 1.05 10.82
N VAL A 7 -2.51 0.15 10.94
CA VAL A 7 -2.56 -0.97 11.92
C VAL A 7 -2.77 -0.42 13.35
N PRO A 8 -3.72 -0.94 14.15
CA PRO A 8 -4.59 -2.11 13.91
C PRO A 8 -5.93 -1.84 13.20
N TRP A 9 -6.23 -0.59 12.83
CA TRP A 9 -7.50 -0.11 12.26
C TRP A 9 -7.59 -0.25 10.73
N VAL A 10 -7.07 -1.35 10.16
CA VAL A 10 -6.95 -1.56 8.72
C VAL A 10 -8.31 -1.44 8.02
N ASP A 11 -9.37 -2.04 8.57
CA ASP A 11 -10.70 -2.02 7.97
C ASP A 11 -11.31 -0.61 7.93
N SER A 12 -11.06 0.20 8.96
CA SER A 12 -11.45 1.60 8.98
C SER A 12 -10.71 2.39 7.88
N SER A 13 -9.41 2.14 7.71
CA SER A 13 -8.62 2.79 6.66
C SER A 13 -9.09 2.44 5.26
N ILE A 14 -9.45 1.17 5.02
CA ILE A 14 -10.02 0.69 3.76
C ILE A 14 -11.34 1.42 3.49
N SER A 15 -12.23 1.51 4.48
CA SER A 15 -13.52 2.19 4.35
C SER A 15 -13.34 3.68 4.01
N ILE A 16 -12.47 4.38 4.76
CA ILE A 16 -12.18 5.80 4.52
C ILE A 16 -11.56 6.00 3.13
N ALA A 17 -10.55 5.21 2.76
CA ALA A 17 -9.89 5.31 1.46
C ALA A 17 -10.81 4.94 0.30
N THR A 18 -11.78 4.05 0.51
CA THR A 18 -12.80 3.73 -0.50
C THR A 18 -13.75 4.92 -0.72
N HIS A 19 -14.22 5.54 0.37
CA HIS A 19 -15.22 6.60 0.28
C HIS A 19 -14.63 7.98 -0.06
N LYS A 20 -13.43 8.31 0.40
CA LYS A 20 -12.87 9.67 0.31
C LYS A 20 -11.85 9.75 -0.81
N ALA A 21 -12.19 10.46 -1.89
CA ALA A 21 -11.37 10.54 -3.11
C ALA A 21 -9.91 10.92 -2.86
N ASN A 22 -9.64 11.79 -1.89
CA ASN A 22 -8.32 12.33 -1.55
C ASN A 22 -7.56 11.59 -0.44
N VAL A 23 -8.05 10.44 0.04
CA VAL A 23 -7.37 9.64 1.08
C VAL A 23 -6.62 8.46 0.46
N PHE A 24 -5.31 8.40 0.70
CA PHE A 24 -4.40 7.36 0.22
C PHE A 24 -3.86 6.55 1.40
N VAL A 25 -3.52 5.29 1.17
CA VAL A 25 -2.92 4.39 2.16
C VAL A 25 -1.46 4.15 1.80
N ASP A 26 -0.56 4.49 2.71
CA ASP A 26 0.84 4.10 2.64
C ASP A 26 1.02 2.72 3.30
N LEU A 27 1.84 1.87 2.68
CA LEU A 27 2.04 0.48 3.09
C LEU A 27 3.31 0.26 3.94
N SER A 28 3.93 1.34 4.42
CA SER A 28 5.19 1.31 5.18
C SER A 28 5.07 0.77 6.60
N GLY A 29 6.19 0.57 7.28
CA GLY A 29 6.23 0.19 8.71
C GLY A 29 5.85 -1.26 9.01
N TRP A 30 5.38 -2.00 8.01
CA TRP A 30 5.03 -3.42 8.11
C TRP A 30 5.56 -4.18 6.90
N ARG A 31 6.00 -5.41 7.14
CA ARG A 31 6.42 -6.31 6.06
C ARG A 31 5.17 -6.84 5.33
N PRO A 32 5.11 -6.74 3.98
CA PRO A 32 3.94 -7.14 3.18
C PRO A 32 3.39 -8.53 3.45
N LYS A 33 4.25 -9.52 3.71
CA LYS A 33 3.85 -10.89 4.06
C LYS A 33 2.98 -11.01 5.32
N TYR A 34 2.89 -9.96 6.15
CA TYR A 34 2.03 -9.89 7.33
C TYR A 34 0.78 -9.03 7.11
N PHE A 35 0.56 -8.53 5.89
CA PHE A 35 -0.65 -7.76 5.59
C PHE A 35 -1.89 -8.64 5.77
N PRO A 36 -2.92 -8.12 6.44
CA PRO A 36 -4.20 -8.82 6.50
C PRO A 36 -4.74 -9.09 5.08
N PRO A 37 -5.34 -10.26 4.81
CA PRO A 37 -5.79 -10.62 3.46
C PRO A 37 -6.75 -9.60 2.83
N GLN A 38 -7.58 -8.95 3.64
CA GLN A 38 -8.49 -7.91 3.16
C GLN A 38 -7.77 -6.66 2.66
N LEU A 39 -6.61 -6.30 3.23
CA LEU A 39 -5.79 -5.22 2.72
C LEU A 39 -5.23 -5.58 1.34
N VAL A 40 -4.64 -6.77 1.21
CA VAL A 40 -4.08 -7.26 -0.06
C VAL A 40 -5.15 -7.27 -1.15
N ARG A 41 -6.33 -7.83 -0.86
CA ARG A 41 -7.47 -7.85 -1.79
C ARG A 41 -7.88 -6.44 -2.24
N GLN A 42 -7.96 -5.48 -1.32
CA GLN A 42 -8.38 -4.12 -1.63
C GLN A 42 -7.33 -3.35 -2.43
N VAL A 43 -6.05 -3.49 -2.07
CA VAL A 43 -4.92 -2.97 -2.86
C VAL A 43 -4.93 -3.55 -4.28
N GLY A 44 -5.24 -4.82 -4.45
CA GLY A 44 -5.37 -5.46 -5.77
C GLY A 44 -6.62 -5.06 -6.57
N THR A 45 -7.59 -4.37 -5.96
CA THR A 45 -8.88 -4.04 -6.58
C THR A 45 -9.23 -2.56 -6.46
N LEU A 46 -10.07 -2.17 -5.50
CA LEU A 46 -10.64 -0.83 -5.38
C LEU A 46 -9.59 0.23 -5.02
N LEU A 47 -8.54 -0.15 -4.30
CA LEU A 47 -7.51 0.76 -3.81
C LEU A 47 -6.21 0.73 -4.63
N LYS A 48 -6.18 0.06 -5.78
CA LYS A 48 -4.95 -0.07 -6.61
C LYS A 48 -4.34 1.27 -7.03
N HIS A 49 -5.14 2.33 -7.12
CA HIS A 49 -4.69 3.68 -7.45
C HIS A 49 -4.46 4.58 -6.23
N LYS A 50 -4.64 4.03 -5.02
CA LYS A 50 -4.63 4.76 -3.74
C LYS A 50 -3.67 4.15 -2.70
N ALA A 51 -3.04 3.03 -3.04
CA ALA A 51 -2.00 2.40 -2.24
C ALA A 51 -0.61 2.92 -2.69
N LEU A 52 0.24 3.23 -1.71
CA LEU A 52 1.56 3.82 -1.92
C LEU A 52 2.63 2.92 -1.29
N PHE A 53 3.73 2.73 -2.01
CA PHE A 53 4.95 2.15 -1.46
C PHE A 53 5.60 3.08 -0.43
N GLY A 54 6.09 2.45 0.63
CA GLY A 54 7.08 3.00 1.56
C GLY A 54 7.65 1.83 2.36
N SER A 55 8.95 1.84 2.67
CA SER A 55 9.53 0.78 3.52
C SER A 55 9.58 1.15 4.99
N ASP A 56 9.49 2.44 5.33
CA ASP A 56 9.81 2.97 6.67
C ASP A 56 11.29 2.76 7.05
N PHE A 57 12.20 3.01 6.10
CA PHE A 57 13.64 2.97 6.38
C PHE A 57 13.99 3.99 7.49
N PRO A 58 14.79 3.61 8.51
CA PRO A 58 15.64 2.41 8.59
C PRO A 58 15.01 1.16 9.21
N VAL A 59 13.73 1.20 9.61
CA VAL A 59 13.06 0.08 10.29
C VAL A 59 12.98 -1.15 9.40
N ILE A 60 12.61 -0.99 8.13
CA ILE A 60 12.64 -2.06 7.11
C ILE A 60 13.39 -1.54 5.88
N THR A 61 14.35 -2.32 5.40
CA THR A 61 15.08 -2.00 4.17
C THR A 61 14.16 -2.08 2.95
N PRO A 62 14.30 -1.18 1.96
CA PRO A 62 13.51 -1.22 0.73
C PRO A 62 13.54 -2.58 0.05
N ASP A 63 14.71 -3.18 -0.11
CA ASP A 63 14.87 -4.48 -0.78
C ASP A 63 14.08 -5.59 -0.08
N ARG A 64 14.09 -5.60 1.25
CA ARG A 64 13.35 -6.60 2.04
C ARG A 64 11.84 -6.39 1.93
N TRP A 65 11.40 -5.13 1.96
CA TRP A 65 9.99 -4.81 1.81
C TRP A 65 9.49 -5.21 0.41
N MET A 66 10.26 -4.87 -0.64
CA MET A 66 9.91 -5.19 -2.02
C MET A 66 9.89 -6.70 -2.27
N ALA A 67 10.85 -7.46 -1.74
CA ALA A 67 10.86 -8.92 -1.86
C ALA A 67 9.59 -9.55 -1.26
N ASP A 68 9.15 -9.12 -0.07
CA ASP A 68 7.90 -9.62 0.51
C ASP A 68 6.65 -9.15 -0.27
N PHE A 69 6.71 -7.99 -0.91
CA PHE A 69 5.62 -7.46 -1.72
C PHE A 69 5.42 -8.26 -3.01
N ASP A 70 6.53 -8.71 -3.61
CA ASP A 70 6.52 -9.54 -4.82
C ASP A 70 5.91 -10.93 -4.61
N GLU A 71 5.85 -11.39 -3.36
CA GLU A 71 5.20 -12.65 -2.97
C GLU A 71 3.68 -12.53 -2.77
N LEU A 72 3.10 -11.32 -2.81
CA LEU A 72 1.66 -11.14 -2.65
C LEU A 72 0.88 -11.61 -3.88
N ASP A 73 -0.31 -12.16 -3.65
CA ASP A 73 -1.27 -12.51 -4.72
C ASP A 73 -1.94 -11.23 -5.29
N LEU A 74 -1.17 -10.49 -6.06
CA LEU A 74 -1.57 -9.28 -6.76
C LEU A 74 -1.41 -9.46 -8.26
N LYS A 75 -2.28 -8.77 -9.02
CA LYS A 75 -2.14 -8.77 -10.48
C LYS A 75 -0.90 -7.98 -10.89
N PRO A 76 -0.19 -8.36 -11.96
CA PRO A 76 1.04 -7.69 -12.38
C PRO A 76 0.89 -6.17 -12.58
N GLU A 77 -0.27 -5.70 -13.04
CA GLU A 77 -0.54 -4.28 -13.23
C GLU A 77 -0.58 -3.45 -11.94
N VAL A 78 -0.69 -4.09 -10.77
CA VAL A 78 -0.77 -3.41 -9.47
C VAL A 78 0.62 -3.01 -8.96
N HIS A 79 1.66 -3.78 -9.29
CA HIS A 79 3.03 -3.53 -8.82
C HIS A 79 3.56 -2.15 -9.21
N PRO A 80 3.56 -1.74 -10.50
CA PRO A 80 4.08 -0.41 -10.86
C PRO A 80 3.24 0.73 -10.28
N LEU A 81 1.93 0.52 -10.11
CA LEU A 81 1.04 1.48 -9.46
C LEU A 81 1.47 1.77 -8.03
N VAL A 82 1.63 0.72 -7.22
CA VAL A 82 2.00 0.85 -5.80
C VAL A 82 3.44 1.35 -5.65
N LEU A 83 4.38 0.76 -6.39
CA LEU A 83 5.81 1.02 -6.24
C LEU A 83 6.22 2.43 -6.70
N LYS A 84 5.49 3.06 -7.64
CA LYS A 84 5.90 4.37 -8.18
C LYS A 84 4.75 5.24 -8.67
N GLU A 85 3.91 4.73 -9.56
CA GLU A 85 3.04 5.60 -10.37
C GLU A 85 2.01 6.36 -9.53
N ASN A 86 1.46 5.74 -8.49
CA ASN A 86 0.50 6.40 -7.61
C ASN A 86 1.15 7.58 -6.85
N ALA A 87 2.38 7.40 -6.36
CA ALA A 87 3.13 8.44 -5.67
C ALA A 87 3.51 9.58 -6.64
N ALA A 88 3.99 9.24 -7.84
CA ALA A 88 4.33 10.23 -8.86
C ALA A 88 3.10 11.10 -9.24
N ARG A 89 1.95 10.47 -9.47
CA ARG A 89 0.70 11.17 -9.77
C ARG A 89 0.23 12.06 -8.62
N LEU A 90 0.30 11.56 -7.38
CA LEU A 90 -0.14 12.30 -6.19
C LEU A 90 0.75 13.52 -5.92
N LEU A 91 2.06 13.34 -6.05
CA LEU A 91 3.07 14.35 -5.73
C LEU A 91 3.42 15.27 -6.90
N ARG A 92 2.88 14.99 -8.10
CA ARG A 92 3.14 15.74 -9.35
C ARG A 92 4.62 15.76 -9.71
N LEU A 93 5.24 14.57 -9.68
CA LEU A 93 6.64 14.31 -10.04
C LEU A 93 6.79 13.83 -11.47
#